data_AF-A0A815QUR1-F1
#
_entry.id   AF-A0A815QUR1-F1
#
_cell.length_a   1.000
_cell.length_b   1.000
_cell.length_c   1.000
_cell.angle_alpha   90.00
_cell.angle_beta   90.00
_cell.angle_gamma   90.00
#
_symmetry.space_group_name_H-M   'P 1'
#
loop_
_entity.id
_entity.type
_entity.pdbx_description
1 polymer ?
#
loop_
_entity_poly.entity_id
_entity_poly.type
_entity_poly.pdbx_seq_one_letter_code
_entity_poly.pdbx_strand_id
1 'polypeptide(L)'
;MRLNSLFLLLFIGTIKSQQESYPMWKVFCSGRPLYRGRLDSIVTPGEPAGHVHKVMGGNHFSAGVRNQSPLELYEITKSATCTTCSIHTVDNSNYWHPDLYYQWENGTFSLVPDGGLTVYYIARTGDVGSSQYTNPNWQPFPKGLRMIAGDPWRRTFNSSDVSHKAISFVCLTDFGKPNAPETNGFQTDKYFCKNGFRMQVFFPMCWDGINLDSPDHRSHMAYPTQYNTGNCPSTHPVRLPGIFFEAFYAVDKFPHGTGRQPFVLSNGDPTGYGFHGDFVNGWDFDVVKNMLNDKTCLASNTNLGNNPERCAPIQSFVKKSIDSNCELSKSIPLTENIGMVEPISRLPGCNPITYSNAIKCTNGYDPKSMDNTNTFHIQSKITGLYLTFNPISEIVYANAPIQNPTYRETWGLGWAAKDTGRTIRNTELNRHFTMQDILRVRGPESDKWEIFTLEKQPNSNYYAIKNRRHGKYLKVEPDFTVSGTASIIVDSCLFQLITPNGGFVPEGLKLSDFNQNLSINIG
;
A
#
# COMPACT_ATOMS: atom_id res chain seq x y z
N MET A 1 -72.43 -0.93 42.77
CA MET A 1 -72.69 0.50 42.55
C MET A 1 -71.35 1.19 42.30
N ARG A 2 -71.14 1.56 41.04
CA ARG A 2 -70.17 2.50 40.43
C ARG A 2 -68.69 2.48 40.85
N LEU A 3 -67.88 1.98 39.91
CA LEU A 3 -66.51 2.39 39.63
C LEU A 3 -66.42 3.92 39.49
N ASN A 4 -65.31 4.50 39.94
CA ASN A 4 -64.81 5.77 39.42
C ASN A 4 -63.31 5.63 39.10
N SER A 5 -63.04 5.70 37.80
CA SER A 5 -61.75 5.74 37.15
C SER A 5 -61.03 7.05 37.48
N LEU A 6 -59.74 6.99 37.79
CA LEU A 6 -58.83 8.13 37.57
C LEU A 6 -57.64 7.65 36.75
N PHE A 7 -57.40 8.38 35.67
CA PHE A 7 -56.52 8.06 34.56
C PHE A 7 -55.04 7.97 34.97
N LEU A 8 -54.42 6.83 34.63
CA LEU A 8 -52.98 6.68 34.56
C LEU A 8 -52.50 7.36 33.27
N LEU A 9 -52.05 8.61 33.37
CA LEU A 9 -51.32 9.28 32.29
C LEU A 9 -49.93 8.64 32.17
N LEU A 10 -49.85 7.60 31.34
CA LEU A 10 -48.61 7.09 30.78
C LEU A 10 -47.99 8.21 29.92
N PHE A 11 -47.07 8.97 30.51
CA PHE A 11 -46.07 9.71 29.76
C PHE A 11 -45.18 8.68 29.05
N ILE A 12 -45.60 8.23 27.87
CA ILE A 12 -44.70 7.65 26.88
C ILE A 12 -43.89 8.84 26.36
N GLY A 13 -42.88 9.24 27.13
CA GLY A 13 -41.79 10.04 26.61
C GLY A 13 -41.13 9.20 25.52
N THR A 14 -41.46 9.50 24.27
CA THR A 14 -40.65 9.05 23.14
C THR A 14 -39.27 9.64 23.34
N ILE A 15 -38.33 8.82 23.84
CA ILE A 15 -36.91 9.09 23.64
C ILE A 15 -36.75 9.06 22.12
N LYS A 16 -36.87 10.21 21.47
CA LYS A 16 -36.28 10.40 20.15
C LYS A 16 -34.80 10.10 20.38
N SER A 17 -34.35 8.94 19.91
CA SER A 17 -32.94 8.76 19.62
C SER A 17 -32.48 10.01 18.87
N GLN A 18 -31.29 10.52 19.15
CA GLN A 18 -30.64 11.49 18.27
C GLN A 18 -30.61 10.85 16.88
N GLN A 19 -31.62 11.17 16.08
CA GLN A 19 -31.81 10.65 14.75
C GLN A 19 -30.54 10.99 13.98
N GLU A 20 -29.96 10.01 13.30
CA GLU A 20 -28.66 10.05 12.62
C GLU A 20 -28.61 11.17 11.56
N SER A 21 -28.52 12.42 12.01
CA SER A 21 -28.80 13.65 11.25
C SER A 21 -27.56 14.21 10.58
N TYR A 22 -26.57 13.37 10.34
CA TYR A 22 -25.34 13.74 9.66
C TYR A 22 -25.16 12.97 8.35
N PRO A 23 -24.55 13.59 7.32
CA PRO A 23 -24.12 12.91 6.11
C PRO A 23 -23.14 11.77 6.42
N MET A 24 -23.38 10.61 5.81
CA MET A 24 -22.50 9.45 5.90
C MET A 24 -22.60 8.59 4.65
N TRP A 25 -21.44 8.22 4.13
CA TRP A 25 -21.32 7.29 3.01
C TRP A 25 -20.12 6.36 3.22
N LYS A 26 -20.19 5.20 2.58
CA LYS A 26 -19.09 4.24 2.53
C LYS A 26 -18.61 4.06 1.10
N VAL A 27 -17.32 3.88 0.97
CA VAL A 27 -16.64 3.40 -0.23
C VAL A 27 -16.20 1.97 0.06
N PHE A 28 -16.71 1.03 -0.74
CA PHE A 28 -16.34 -0.38 -0.63
C PHE A 28 -15.25 -0.68 -1.64
N CYS A 29 -14.08 -1.11 -1.17
CA CYS A 29 -12.97 -1.52 -2.01
C CYS A 29 -12.87 -3.04 -2.08
N SER A 30 -12.46 -3.57 -3.23
CA SER A 30 -12.44 -5.00 -3.47
C SER A 30 -11.43 -5.72 -2.56
N GLY A 31 -11.57 -7.04 -2.44
CA GLY A 31 -10.57 -7.90 -1.81
C GLY A 31 -9.24 -7.96 -2.57
N ARG A 32 -9.18 -7.51 -3.83
CA ARG A 32 -7.93 -7.39 -4.59
C ARG A 32 -7.37 -5.95 -4.43
N PRO A 33 -6.21 -5.76 -3.79
CA PRO A 33 -5.58 -4.45 -3.75
C PRO A 33 -5.14 -4.02 -5.16
N LEU A 34 -5.12 -2.70 -5.39
CA LEU A 34 -4.52 -2.09 -6.57
C LEU A 34 -3.02 -2.40 -6.64
N TYR A 35 -2.35 -2.34 -5.49
CA TYR A 35 -0.94 -2.67 -5.35
C TYR A 35 -0.66 -3.22 -3.95
N ARG A 36 0.34 -4.11 -3.86
CA ARG A 36 0.88 -4.60 -2.59
C ARG A 36 2.40 -4.58 -2.70
N GLY A 37 3.09 -3.96 -1.75
CA GLY A 37 4.55 -3.85 -1.77
C GLY A 37 5.07 -2.75 -0.85
N ARG A 38 6.39 -2.51 -0.86
CA ARG A 38 7.02 -1.41 -0.09
C ARG A 38 6.93 -0.09 -0.85
N LEU A 39 5.72 0.45 -0.96
CA LEU A 39 5.45 1.68 -1.68
C LEU A 39 4.65 2.65 -0.84
N ASP A 40 5.06 3.92 -0.84
CA ASP A 40 4.41 5.00 -0.12
C ASP A 40 4.70 6.32 -0.84
N SER A 41 3.67 6.93 -1.43
CA SER A 41 3.83 8.14 -2.26
C SER A 41 4.06 9.42 -1.43
N ILE A 42 3.85 9.39 -0.11
CA ILE A 42 3.88 10.61 0.73
C ILE A 42 5.05 10.57 1.72
N VAL A 43 5.25 9.46 2.44
CA VAL A 43 6.29 9.32 3.48
C VAL A 43 7.67 9.09 2.88
N THR A 44 7.76 8.26 1.84
CA THR A 44 9.04 7.91 1.19
C THR A 44 8.94 8.06 -0.33
N PRO A 45 8.61 9.26 -0.86
CA PRO A 45 8.40 9.44 -2.30
C PRO A 45 9.67 9.10 -3.09
N GLY A 46 9.51 8.22 -4.08
CA GLY A 46 10.58 7.71 -4.94
C GLY A 46 11.43 6.60 -4.32
N GLU A 47 11.25 6.29 -3.04
CA GLU A 47 12.03 5.30 -2.30
C GLU A 47 11.16 4.13 -1.80
N PRO A 48 11.75 2.96 -1.56
CA PRO A 48 11.03 1.87 -0.92
C PRO A 48 10.52 2.26 0.48
N ALA A 49 9.23 2.02 0.75
CA ALA A 49 8.63 2.27 2.06
C ALA A 49 9.26 1.40 3.16
N GLY A 50 9.11 1.79 4.43
CA GLY A 50 9.68 1.05 5.57
C GLY A 50 9.16 -0.38 5.71
N HIS A 51 7.94 -0.66 5.24
CA HIS A 51 7.28 -1.96 5.32
C HIS A 51 6.27 -2.12 4.18
N VAL A 52 5.67 -3.30 4.07
CA VAL A 52 4.69 -3.60 3.01
C VAL A 52 3.35 -2.95 3.30
N HIS A 53 2.84 -2.21 2.33
CA HIS A 53 1.48 -1.70 2.30
C HIS A 53 0.60 -2.50 1.34
N LYS A 54 -0.70 -2.45 1.60
CA LYS A 54 -1.75 -2.76 0.64
C LYS A 54 -2.44 -1.47 0.25
N VAL A 55 -2.63 -1.27 -1.04
CA VAL A 55 -3.12 -0.02 -1.61
C VAL A 55 -4.42 -0.29 -2.35
N MET A 56 -5.41 0.56 -2.14
CA MET A 56 -6.71 0.55 -2.81
C MET A 56 -7.01 1.94 -3.38
N GLY A 57 -7.90 1.99 -4.37
CA GLY A 57 -8.42 3.24 -4.93
C GLY A 57 -8.02 3.46 -6.39
N GLY A 58 -7.82 4.73 -6.75
CA GLY A 58 -7.54 5.14 -8.13
C GLY A 58 -6.22 4.62 -8.69
N ASN A 59 -6.20 4.20 -9.95
CA ASN A 59 -5.04 3.54 -10.56
C ASN A 59 -3.82 4.42 -10.89
N HIS A 60 -3.86 5.72 -10.59
CA HIS A 60 -2.71 6.62 -10.73
C HIS A 60 -1.80 6.65 -9.49
N PHE A 61 -1.99 5.71 -8.56
CA PHE A 61 -1.04 5.49 -7.48
C PHE A 61 0.36 5.23 -8.04
N SER A 62 1.39 5.78 -7.39
CA SER A 62 2.77 5.67 -7.86
C SER A 62 3.77 5.66 -6.70
N ALA A 63 5.05 5.53 -6.98
CA ALA A 63 6.10 5.71 -5.98
C ALA A 63 6.17 7.12 -5.39
N GLY A 64 5.47 8.10 -5.96
CA GLY A 64 5.60 9.50 -5.62
C GLY A 64 6.86 10.13 -6.23
N VAL A 65 6.87 11.45 -6.28
CA VAL A 65 7.99 12.26 -6.75
C VAL A 65 8.46 13.12 -5.58
N ARG A 66 9.78 13.17 -5.33
CA ARG A 66 10.35 14.02 -4.28
C ARG A 66 9.98 15.48 -4.55
N ASN A 67 9.62 16.21 -3.50
CA ASN A 67 9.19 17.62 -3.57
C ASN A 67 7.93 17.88 -4.41
N GLN A 68 7.15 16.85 -4.75
CA GLN A 68 5.85 17.03 -5.38
C GLN A 68 4.88 17.73 -4.42
N SER A 69 4.26 18.82 -4.88
CA SER A 69 3.29 19.55 -4.08
C SER A 69 1.99 18.74 -3.90
N PRO A 70 1.23 18.99 -2.81
CA PRO A 70 -0.04 18.31 -2.59
C PRO A 70 -1.06 18.50 -3.73
N LEU A 71 -1.09 19.68 -4.37
CA LEU A 71 -1.99 19.95 -5.49
C LEU A 71 -1.60 19.22 -6.77
N GLU A 72 -0.30 19.13 -7.09
CA GLU A 72 0.17 18.35 -8.24
C GLU A 72 -0.17 16.87 -8.08
N LEU A 73 0.02 16.32 -6.87
CA LEU A 73 -0.36 14.94 -6.57
C LEU A 73 -1.88 14.75 -6.72
N TYR A 74 -2.69 15.68 -6.23
CA TYR A 74 -4.15 15.61 -6.38
C TYR A 74 -4.61 15.59 -7.85
N GLU A 75 -4.02 16.40 -8.74
CA GLU A 75 -4.39 16.37 -10.17
C GLU A 75 -4.03 15.01 -10.81
N ILE A 76 -2.92 14.39 -10.41
CA ILE A 76 -2.54 13.05 -10.85
C ILE A 76 -3.52 12.00 -10.30
N THR A 77 -3.80 12.03 -8.99
CA THR A 77 -4.74 11.11 -8.35
C THR A 77 -6.13 11.23 -8.96
N LYS A 78 -6.65 12.46 -9.13
CA LYS A 78 -7.96 12.73 -9.73
C LYS A 78 -8.06 12.25 -11.18
N SER A 79 -6.97 12.27 -11.95
CA SER A 79 -6.96 11.83 -13.35
C SER A 79 -6.96 10.31 -13.54
N ALA A 80 -7.02 9.51 -12.48
CA ALA A 80 -7.12 8.06 -12.57
C ALA A 80 -8.30 7.62 -13.46
N THR A 81 -8.06 6.59 -14.28
CA THR A 81 -9.02 6.09 -15.27
C THR A 81 -9.92 4.98 -14.74
N CYS A 82 -9.50 4.32 -13.66
CA CYS A 82 -10.27 3.33 -12.94
C CYS A 82 -9.94 3.38 -11.43
N THR A 83 -10.76 2.72 -10.62
CA THR A 83 -10.56 2.56 -9.18
C THR A 83 -10.92 1.14 -8.75
N THR A 84 -10.24 0.61 -7.73
CA THR A 84 -10.58 -0.69 -7.11
C THR A 84 -11.70 -0.59 -6.07
N CYS A 85 -12.51 0.48 -6.13
CA CYS A 85 -13.55 0.79 -5.15
C CYS A 85 -14.90 1.14 -5.81
N SER A 86 -15.97 1.15 -5.01
CA SER A 86 -17.36 1.17 -5.50
C SER A 86 -17.85 2.48 -6.09
N ILE A 87 -17.17 3.61 -5.87
CA ILE A 87 -17.57 4.93 -6.35
C ILE A 87 -16.60 5.35 -7.44
N HIS A 88 -17.05 5.33 -8.69
CA HIS A 88 -16.21 5.57 -9.85
C HIS A 88 -16.21 7.05 -10.24
N THR A 89 -15.15 7.51 -10.91
CA THR A 89 -15.00 8.84 -11.56
C THR A 89 -14.97 10.06 -10.65
N VAL A 90 -15.61 10.00 -9.48
CA VAL A 90 -15.69 11.11 -8.52
C VAL A 90 -14.95 10.84 -7.21
N ASP A 91 -14.54 9.59 -6.99
CA ASP A 91 -13.58 9.21 -5.95
C ASP A 91 -12.45 8.40 -6.57
N ASN A 92 -11.34 9.08 -6.82
CA ASN A 92 -10.09 8.45 -7.26
C ASN A 92 -9.03 8.45 -6.16
N SER A 93 -9.43 8.66 -4.90
CA SER A 93 -8.52 8.70 -3.76
C SER A 93 -7.69 7.43 -3.64
N ASN A 94 -6.53 7.53 -2.99
CA ASN A 94 -5.73 6.37 -2.63
C ASN A 94 -5.75 6.15 -1.13
N TYR A 95 -5.90 4.88 -0.75
CA TYR A 95 -5.99 4.41 0.63
C TYR A 95 -4.98 3.30 0.81
N TRP A 96 -4.10 3.39 1.80
CA TRP A 96 -3.21 2.28 2.11
C TRP A 96 -2.98 2.10 3.61
N HIS A 97 -2.59 0.89 3.97
CA HIS A 97 -2.32 0.47 5.35
C HIS A 97 -1.35 -0.71 5.36
N PRO A 98 -0.71 -1.04 6.50
CA PRO A 98 0.21 -2.17 6.62
C PRO A 98 -0.42 -3.51 6.22
N ASP A 99 0.40 -4.42 5.67
CA ASP A 99 0.01 -5.81 5.50
C ASP A 99 0.12 -6.62 6.82
N LEU A 100 -0.45 -7.82 6.84
CA LEU A 100 -0.46 -8.71 7.99
C LEU A 100 0.14 -10.06 7.60
N TYR A 101 0.97 -10.59 8.49
CA TYR A 101 1.61 -11.88 8.34
C TYR A 101 1.26 -12.79 9.51
N TYR A 102 1.16 -14.09 9.25
CA TYR A 102 1.10 -15.14 10.24
C TYR A 102 2.51 -15.66 10.50
N GLN A 103 2.96 -15.62 11.74
CA GLN A 103 4.26 -16.15 12.16
C GLN A 103 4.12 -17.61 12.61
N TRP A 104 4.69 -18.52 11.82
CA TRP A 104 4.77 -19.95 12.12
C TRP A 104 5.70 -20.23 13.30
N GLU A 105 5.58 -21.41 13.91
CA GLU A 105 6.45 -21.83 15.02
C GLU A 105 7.92 -21.98 14.62
N ASN A 106 8.17 -22.31 13.35
CA ASN A 106 9.51 -22.37 12.77
C ASN A 106 10.12 -20.99 12.49
N GLY A 107 9.43 -19.89 12.82
CA GLY A 107 9.90 -18.52 12.64
C GLY A 107 9.66 -17.92 11.24
N THR A 108 9.10 -18.67 10.29
CA THR A 108 8.72 -18.15 8.97
C THR A 108 7.39 -17.41 9.00
N PHE A 109 7.10 -16.64 7.95
CA PHE A 109 5.94 -15.76 7.85
C PHE A 109 5.13 -16.06 6.59
N SER A 110 3.83 -16.31 6.73
CA SER A 110 2.91 -16.36 5.59
C SER A 110 2.09 -15.08 5.53
N LEU A 111 1.96 -14.51 4.34
CA LEU A 111 1.08 -13.37 4.10
C LEU A 111 -0.37 -13.76 4.38
N VAL A 112 -1.10 -12.94 5.15
CA VAL A 112 -2.51 -13.19 5.44
C VAL A 112 -3.36 -12.67 4.27
N PRO A 113 -4.25 -13.50 3.69
CA PRO A 113 -5.10 -13.07 2.59
C PRO A 113 -6.03 -11.91 2.95
N ASP A 114 -6.37 -11.11 1.95
CA ASP A 114 -7.21 -9.93 2.09
C ASP A 114 -8.68 -10.26 2.27
N GLY A 115 -9.38 -9.42 3.04
CA GLY A 115 -10.84 -9.34 3.04
C GLY A 115 -11.38 -8.04 2.42
N GLY A 116 -10.51 -7.17 1.91
CA GLY A 116 -10.86 -5.86 1.35
C GLY A 116 -10.78 -4.71 2.36
N LEU A 117 -11.21 -3.53 1.91
CA LEU A 117 -11.21 -2.30 2.70
C LEU A 117 -12.57 -1.63 2.57
N THR A 118 -13.15 -1.19 3.69
CA THR A 118 -14.29 -0.26 3.67
C THR A 118 -13.83 1.08 4.23
N VAL A 119 -13.98 2.14 3.44
CA VAL A 119 -13.67 3.51 3.85
C VAL A 119 -14.97 4.24 4.15
N TYR A 120 -15.08 4.73 5.36
CA TYR A 120 -16.23 5.47 5.85
C TYR A 120 -15.91 6.95 5.82
N TYR A 121 -16.90 7.73 5.40
CA TYR A 121 -16.89 9.18 5.49
C TYR A 121 -18.03 9.60 6.42
N ILE A 122 -17.67 10.14 7.58
CA ILE A 122 -18.59 10.32 8.71
C ILE A 122 -18.58 11.79 9.12
N ALA A 123 -19.62 12.54 8.75
CA ALA A 123 -19.75 13.96 9.10
C ALA A 123 -20.41 14.16 10.47
N ARG A 124 -20.00 13.41 11.51
CA ARG A 124 -20.58 13.54 12.86
C ARG A 124 -20.52 14.98 13.35
N THR A 125 -21.61 15.41 13.95
CA THR A 125 -21.68 16.72 14.60
C THR A 125 -20.68 16.76 15.77
N GLY A 126 -20.02 17.91 15.92
CA GLY A 126 -19.43 18.32 17.18
C GLY A 126 -20.18 19.55 17.66
N ASP A 127 -20.16 19.84 18.95
CA ASP A 127 -20.68 21.12 19.46
C ASP A 127 -19.74 22.23 18.98
N VAL A 128 -20.07 22.85 17.84
CA VAL A 128 -19.27 23.97 17.35
C VAL A 128 -19.54 25.17 18.24
N GLY A 129 -18.68 25.36 19.25
CA GLY A 129 -18.45 26.57 20.04
C GLY A 129 -19.68 27.39 20.45
N SER A 130 -20.12 27.27 21.71
CA SER A 130 -21.00 28.17 22.51
C SER A 130 -22.27 28.79 21.88
N SER A 131 -22.55 28.52 20.61
CA SER A 131 -23.76 28.89 19.89
C SER A 131 -24.52 27.59 19.69
N GLN A 132 -25.53 27.39 20.54
CA GLN A 132 -26.25 26.12 20.66
C GLN A 132 -27.09 25.74 19.42
N TYR A 133 -26.97 26.48 18.30
CA TYR A 133 -27.64 26.18 17.02
C TYR A 133 -26.89 26.71 15.78
N THR A 134 -25.56 26.57 15.70
CA THR A 134 -24.86 26.65 14.41
C THR A 134 -24.48 25.25 13.96
N ASN A 135 -25.22 24.74 12.96
CA ASN A 135 -24.87 23.54 12.18
C ASN A 135 -23.33 23.50 11.96
N PRO A 136 -22.59 22.43 12.30
CA PRO A 136 -21.19 22.35 11.93
C PRO A 136 -21.13 22.54 10.41
N ASN A 137 -20.57 23.66 9.97
CA ASN A 137 -20.38 23.92 8.56
C ASN A 137 -19.24 23.02 8.07
N TRP A 138 -19.55 21.73 7.89
CA TRP A 138 -18.61 20.73 7.38
C TRP A 138 -18.03 21.26 6.07
N GLN A 139 -16.71 21.31 6.00
CA GLN A 139 -16.06 21.63 4.73
C GLN A 139 -15.81 20.33 3.96
N PRO A 140 -16.02 20.33 2.64
CA PRO A 140 -15.50 19.25 1.81
C PRO A 140 -13.98 19.15 1.96
N PHE A 141 -13.41 17.99 1.66
CA PHE A 141 -11.96 17.82 1.68
C PHE A 141 -11.30 18.82 0.72
N PRO A 142 -10.37 19.67 1.20
CA PRO A 142 -9.64 20.55 0.30
C PRO A 142 -8.86 19.73 -0.73
N LYS A 143 -8.78 20.26 -1.96
CA LYS A 143 -8.00 19.66 -3.05
C LYS A 143 -6.54 19.56 -2.62
N GLY A 144 -5.91 18.40 -2.80
CA GLY A 144 -4.54 18.17 -2.33
C GLY A 144 -4.40 17.68 -0.90
N LEU A 145 -5.47 17.58 -0.11
CA LEU A 145 -5.35 17.06 1.26
C LEU A 145 -4.76 15.65 1.27
N ARG A 146 -3.72 15.44 2.07
CA ARG A 146 -3.14 14.11 2.34
C ARG A 146 -2.77 14.01 3.81
N MET A 147 -2.96 12.85 4.42
CA MET A 147 -2.73 12.68 5.86
C MET A 147 -2.49 11.23 6.24
N ILE A 148 -1.90 11.05 7.42
CA ILE A 148 -1.64 9.74 8.04
C ILE A 148 -2.30 9.70 9.41
N ALA A 149 -2.88 8.55 9.75
CA ALA A 149 -3.42 8.26 11.08
C ALA A 149 -2.75 7.03 11.67
N GLY A 150 -2.29 7.11 12.91
CA GLY A 150 -1.49 6.08 13.56
C GLY A 150 0.02 6.29 13.47
N ASP A 151 0.74 5.33 14.04
CA ASP A 151 2.20 5.37 14.14
C ASP A 151 2.78 3.96 13.96
N PRO A 152 3.52 3.69 12.86
CA PRO A 152 4.10 2.38 12.60
C PRO A 152 5.16 1.95 13.63
N TRP A 153 5.69 2.87 14.43
CA TRP A 153 6.73 2.60 15.43
C TRP A 153 6.16 2.28 16.82
N ARG A 154 4.84 2.40 17.00
CA ARG A 154 4.21 2.20 18.30
C ARG A 154 4.07 0.72 18.65
N ARG A 155 4.37 0.37 19.91
CA ARG A 155 4.20 -0.98 20.51
C ARG A 155 3.51 -0.96 21.86
N THR A 156 3.02 0.19 22.31
CA THR A 156 2.33 0.36 23.59
C THR A 156 1.09 1.24 23.44
N PHE A 157 0.08 1.00 24.27
CA PHE A 157 -1.13 1.80 24.32
C PHE A 157 -1.09 2.83 25.45
N ASN A 158 -1.51 4.05 25.16
CA ASN A 158 -1.73 5.10 26.14
C ASN A 158 -3.22 5.49 26.09
N SER A 159 -3.97 5.10 27.12
CA SER A 159 -5.40 5.38 27.22
C SER A 159 -5.74 6.86 27.42
N SER A 160 -4.74 7.71 27.67
CA SER A 160 -4.94 9.17 27.75
C SER A 160 -4.73 9.85 26.40
N ASP A 161 -4.11 9.17 25.44
CA ASP A 161 -3.87 9.71 24.11
C ASP A 161 -5.04 9.36 23.16
N VAL A 162 -5.67 10.40 22.62
CA VAL A 162 -6.82 10.28 21.72
C VAL A 162 -6.43 9.59 20.41
N SER A 163 -5.22 9.80 19.90
CA SER A 163 -4.72 9.16 18.68
C SER A 163 -4.48 7.65 18.87
N HIS A 164 -4.24 7.19 20.10
CA HIS A 164 -4.16 5.76 20.41
C HIS A 164 -5.54 5.10 20.38
N LYS A 165 -6.57 5.79 20.90
CA LYS A 165 -7.96 5.31 20.88
C LYS A 165 -8.55 5.24 19.48
N ALA A 166 -8.01 6.03 18.55
CA ALA A 166 -8.45 6.05 17.16
C ALA A 166 -8.14 4.77 16.38
N ILE A 167 -7.36 3.83 16.96
CA ILE A 167 -6.99 2.55 16.36
C ILE A 167 -7.55 1.42 17.20
N SER A 168 -8.26 0.51 16.54
CA SER A 168 -8.93 -0.60 17.21
C SER A 168 -9.03 -1.85 16.34
N PHE A 169 -9.41 -2.94 16.97
CA PHE A 169 -9.41 -4.28 16.41
C PHE A 169 -10.65 -5.03 16.85
N VAL A 170 -11.27 -5.73 15.90
CA VAL A 170 -12.45 -6.55 16.14
C VAL A 170 -12.23 -7.93 15.53
N CYS A 171 -12.37 -8.95 16.36
CA CYS A 171 -12.42 -10.34 15.94
C CYS A 171 -13.85 -10.67 15.49
N LEU A 172 -14.01 -10.95 14.20
CA LEU A 172 -15.34 -11.16 13.60
C LEU A 172 -15.81 -12.60 13.83
N THR A 173 -17.04 -12.70 14.34
CA THR A 173 -17.73 -13.98 14.60
C THR A 173 -18.79 -14.26 13.55
N ASP A 174 -19.55 -15.35 13.70
CA ASP A 174 -20.66 -15.69 12.79
C ASP A 174 -21.61 -14.50 12.53
N PHE A 175 -22.09 -14.37 11.28
CA PHE A 175 -23.11 -13.38 10.94
C PHE A 175 -24.33 -13.52 11.85
N GLY A 176 -24.81 -12.39 12.39
CA GLY A 176 -25.93 -12.36 13.33
C GLY A 176 -25.57 -12.69 14.78
N LYS A 177 -24.30 -12.99 15.09
CA LYS A 177 -23.80 -13.07 16.47
C LYS A 177 -23.00 -11.82 16.83
N PRO A 178 -22.96 -11.43 18.13
CA PRO A 178 -22.06 -10.38 18.58
C PRO A 178 -20.61 -10.75 18.32
N ASN A 179 -19.86 -9.84 17.68
CA ASN A 179 -18.42 -9.96 17.55
C ASN A 179 -17.73 -9.94 18.92
N ALA A 180 -16.44 -10.31 18.97
CA ALA A 180 -15.65 -10.08 20.16
C ALA A 180 -15.57 -8.57 20.47
N PRO A 181 -15.29 -8.18 21.73
CA PRO A 181 -15.14 -6.79 22.10
C PRO A 181 -14.12 -6.06 21.19
N GLU A 182 -14.46 -4.82 20.83
CA GLU A 182 -13.48 -3.94 20.20
C GLU A 182 -12.36 -3.61 21.20
N THR A 183 -11.12 -3.75 20.76
CA THR A 183 -9.94 -3.54 21.60
C THR A 183 -8.88 -2.71 20.87
N ASN A 184 -7.95 -2.09 21.59
CA ASN A 184 -6.92 -1.24 20.98
C ASN A 184 -5.64 -2.00 20.59
N GLY A 185 -5.58 -3.32 20.82
CA GLY A 185 -4.47 -4.18 20.41
C GLY A 185 -4.98 -5.56 20.03
N PHE A 186 -4.10 -6.42 19.53
CA PHE A 186 -4.47 -7.77 19.13
C PHE A 186 -4.94 -8.63 20.32
N GLN A 187 -5.99 -9.43 20.10
CA GLN A 187 -6.57 -10.38 21.07
C GLN A 187 -6.79 -11.77 20.45
N THR A 188 -6.09 -12.06 19.36
CA THR A 188 -6.16 -13.32 18.60
C THR A 188 -5.45 -14.48 19.31
N ASP A 189 -4.84 -14.23 20.47
CA ASP A 189 -4.50 -15.26 21.46
C ASP A 189 -5.74 -15.83 22.15
N LYS A 190 -6.76 -15.01 22.40
CA LYS A 190 -7.99 -15.38 23.14
C LYS A 190 -9.15 -15.77 22.24
N TYR A 191 -9.25 -15.13 21.07
CA TYR A 191 -10.40 -15.29 20.18
C TYR A 191 -10.00 -15.92 18.86
N PHE A 192 -10.76 -16.93 18.42
CA PHE A 192 -10.71 -17.43 17.06
C PHE A 192 -11.66 -16.63 16.17
N CYS A 193 -11.10 -15.86 15.24
CA CYS A 193 -11.82 -14.93 14.36
C CYS A 193 -12.30 -15.63 13.10
N LYS A 194 -13.38 -16.40 13.26
CA LYS A 194 -13.93 -17.27 12.21
C LYS A 194 -14.31 -16.54 10.91
N ASN A 195 -14.72 -15.27 11.00
CA ASN A 195 -15.08 -14.46 9.83
C ASN A 195 -14.04 -13.38 9.51
N GLY A 196 -12.81 -13.58 9.97
CA GLY A 196 -11.70 -12.67 9.74
C GLY A 196 -11.49 -11.65 10.85
N PHE A 197 -10.42 -10.89 10.72
CA PHE A 197 -9.99 -9.89 11.68
C PHE A 197 -10.10 -8.51 11.04
N ARG A 198 -10.78 -7.60 11.72
CA ARG A 198 -11.01 -6.25 11.24
C ARG A 198 -10.13 -5.28 12.02
N MET A 199 -9.18 -4.68 11.32
CA MET A 199 -8.31 -3.62 11.86
C MET A 199 -8.87 -2.27 11.46
N GLN A 200 -8.89 -1.35 12.42
CA GLN A 200 -9.65 -0.11 12.31
C GLN A 200 -8.74 1.07 12.60
N VAL A 201 -8.83 2.12 11.77
CA VAL A 201 -8.15 3.40 12.02
C VAL A 201 -9.07 4.57 11.65
N PHE A 202 -9.25 5.48 12.61
CA PHE A 202 -9.97 6.73 12.42
C PHE A 202 -8.97 7.86 12.20
N PHE A 203 -9.13 8.64 11.15
CA PHE A 203 -8.26 9.77 10.83
C PHE A 203 -8.65 11.02 11.62
N PRO A 204 -7.69 11.92 11.91
CA PRO A 204 -8.03 13.23 12.45
C PRO A 204 -8.97 13.97 11.48
N MET A 205 -9.92 14.74 12.03
CA MET A 205 -11.00 15.36 11.24
C MET A 205 -11.09 16.88 11.42
N CYS A 206 -10.16 17.48 12.16
CA CYS A 206 -10.05 18.91 12.38
C CYS A 206 -8.83 19.41 11.61
N TRP A 207 -9.03 20.27 10.62
CA TRP A 207 -8.00 20.83 9.77
C TRP A 207 -7.65 22.27 10.21
N ASP A 208 -6.38 22.65 10.08
CA ASP A 208 -5.90 23.99 10.42
C ASP A 208 -6.46 25.11 9.54
N GLY A 209 -7.07 24.75 8.40
CA GLY A 209 -7.67 25.70 7.46
C GLY A 209 -6.69 26.29 6.45
N ILE A 210 -5.42 25.87 6.49
CA ILE A 210 -4.32 26.47 5.74
C ILE A 210 -3.53 25.40 4.97
N ASN A 211 -3.02 24.38 5.66
CA ASN A 211 -2.00 23.48 5.11
C ASN A 211 -2.61 22.18 4.59
N LEU A 212 -2.46 21.89 3.29
CA LEU A 212 -2.93 20.63 2.69
C LEU A 212 -2.11 19.40 3.11
N ASP A 213 -0.94 19.65 3.67
CA ASP A 213 0.00 18.67 4.19
C ASP A 213 0.97 19.35 5.17
N SER A 214 1.64 18.57 6.02
CA SER A 214 2.73 19.01 6.89
C SER A 214 3.94 18.08 6.72
N PRO A 215 5.16 18.49 7.13
CA PRO A 215 6.36 17.64 6.96
C PRO A 215 6.27 16.25 7.61
N ASP A 216 5.42 16.09 8.62
CA ASP A 216 5.13 14.83 9.31
C ASP A 216 3.83 14.15 8.83
N HIS A 217 3.16 14.73 7.84
CA HIS A 217 1.86 14.34 7.29
C HIS A 217 0.72 14.24 8.32
N ARG A 218 0.88 14.91 9.48
CA ARG A 218 -0.01 14.80 10.65
C ARG A 218 -0.38 16.15 11.25
N SER A 219 0.60 17.01 11.52
CA SER A 219 0.43 18.24 12.31
C SER A 219 -0.50 19.31 11.72
N HIS A 220 -0.86 19.22 10.44
CA HIS A 220 -1.90 20.07 9.82
C HIS A 220 -3.33 19.61 10.14
N MET A 221 -3.45 18.44 10.80
CA MET A 221 -4.69 17.84 11.24
C MET A 221 -4.67 17.58 12.75
N ALA A 222 -5.84 17.58 13.37
CA ALA A 222 -6.02 17.21 14.76
C ALA A 222 -7.24 16.31 14.98
N TYR A 223 -7.16 15.47 15.99
CA TYR A 223 -8.31 14.78 16.52
C TYR A 223 -9.20 15.75 17.31
N PRO A 224 -10.53 15.60 17.26
CA PRO A 224 -11.42 16.25 18.20
C PRO A 224 -11.25 15.64 19.60
N THR A 225 -11.92 16.21 20.61
CA THR A 225 -11.80 15.78 22.01
C THR A 225 -12.01 14.27 22.26
N GLN A 226 -12.78 13.56 21.42
CA GLN A 226 -13.05 12.13 21.54
C GLN A 226 -12.81 11.38 20.22
N TYR A 227 -11.67 11.60 19.55
CA TYR A 227 -11.13 11.01 18.30
C TYR A 227 -12.04 11.01 17.05
N ASN A 228 -13.32 10.67 17.16
CA ASN A 228 -14.32 10.66 16.10
C ASN A 228 -15.54 11.55 16.40
N THR A 229 -15.56 12.20 17.56
CA THR A 229 -16.63 13.08 18.05
C THR A 229 -16.08 14.20 18.94
N GLY A 230 -16.92 15.19 19.22
CA GLY A 230 -16.57 16.34 20.06
C GLY A 230 -15.88 17.47 19.30
N ASN A 231 -15.28 18.40 20.03
CA ASN A 231 -14.91 19.71 19.50
C ASN A 231 -13.53 19.69 18.86
N CYS A 232 -13.40 20.45 17.77
CA CYS A 232 -12.10 20.71 17.20
C CYS A 232 -11.34 21.73 18.05
N PRO A 233 -10.01 21.57 18.22
CA PRO A 233 -9.21 22.56 18.92
C PRO A 233 -9.19 23.87 18.12
N SER A 234 -8.97 24.99 18.81
CA SER A 234 -8.92 26.32 18.16
C SER A 234 -7.79 26.44 17.12
N THR A 235 -6.75 25.62 17.22
CA THR A 235 -5.66 25.52 16.25
C THR A 235 -6.08 24.82 14.95
N HIS A 236 -7.17 24.05 14.98
CA HIS A 236 -7.68 23.29 13.83
C HIS A 236 -9.19 23.50 13.67
N PRO A 237 -9.65 24.72 13.35
CA PRO A 237 -11.05 25.08 13.47
C PRO A 237 -11.95 24.48 12.37
N VAL A 238 -11.37 23.97 11.27
CA VAL A 238 -12.14 23.51 10.11
C VAL A 238 -12.49 22.03 10.27
N ARG A 239 -13.77 21.70 10.43
CA ARG A 239 -14.24 20.32 10.54
C ARG A 239 -14.45 19.70 9.16
N LEU A 240 -13.77 18.58 8.91
CA LEU A 240 -13.94 17.75 7.72
C LEU A 240 -14.76 16.48 8.07
N PRO A 241 -15.32 15.77 7.07
CA PRO A 241 -15.87 14.44 7.29
C PRO A 241 -14.77 13.51 7.79
N GLY A 242 -15.06 12.75 8.85
CA GLY A 242 -14.10 11.81 9.42
C GLY A 242 -13.89 10.63 8.48
N ILE A 243 -12.63 10.32 8.18
CA ILE A 243 -12.26 9.13 7.42
C ILE A 243 -12.03 7.98 8.39
N PHE A 244 -12.67 6.85 8.16
CA PHE A 244 -12.51 5.67 8.99
C PHE A 244 -12.34 4.42 8.14
N PHE A 245 -11.23 3.72 8.35
CA PHE A 245 -10.92 2.49 7.63
C PHE A 245 -11.37 1.28 8.44
N GLU A 246 -12.02 0.35 7.76
CA GLU A 246 -12.14 -1.04 8.20
C GLU A 246 -11.37 -1.93 7.21
N ALA A 247 -10.16 -2.32 7.61
CA ALA A 247 -9.31 -3.23 6.85
C ALA A 247 -9.56 -4.68 7.31
N PHE A 248 -9.89 -5.57 6.38
CA PHE A 248 -10.24 -6.94 6.68
C PHE A 248 -9.12 -7.90 6.31
N TYR A 249 -8.85 -8.86 7.20
CA TYR A 249 -7.83 -9.91 7.01
C TYR A 249 -8.45 -11.29 7.26
N ALA A 250 -8.25 -12.22 6.33
CA ALA A 250 -8.76 -13.59 6.41
C ALA A 250 -7.89 -14.47 7.33
N VAL A 251 -7.87 -14.14 8.62
CA VAL A 251 -7.09 -14.85 9.64
C VAL A 251 -7.63 -16.24 9.96
N ASP A 252 -8.88 -16.54 9.57
CA ASP A 252 -9.54 -17.84 9.74
C ASP A 252 -8.80 -18.98 9.02
N LYS A 253 -7.91 -18.65 8.07
CA LYS A 253 -7.05 -19.60 7.36
C LYS A 253 -5.85 -20.08 8.18
N PHE A 254 -5.64 -19.53 9.38
CA PHE A 254 -4.48 -19.83 10.20
C PHE A 254 -4.88 -20.28 11.62
N PRO A 255 -4.11 -21.17 12.28
CA PRO A 255 -4.34 -21.55 13.67
C PRO A 255 -4.15 -20.36 14.63
N HIS A 256 -5.15 -20.05 15.45
CA HIS A 256 -5.06 -19.00 16.49
C HIS A 256 -6.18 -19.18 17.53
N GLY A 257 -6.26 -18.30 18.53
CA GLY A 257 -7.26 -18.37 19.60
C GLY A 257 -6.97 -19.44 20.67
N THR A 258 -5.73 -19.95 20.71
CA THR A 258 -5.30 -21.05 21.57
C THR A 258 -4.25 -20.63 22.61
N GLY A 259 -4.24 -19.35 22.99
CA GLY A 259 -3.31 -18.79 23.99
C GLY A 259 -2.02 -18.19 23.43
N ARG A 260 -1.80 -18.28 22.11
CA ARG A 260 -0.73 -17.59 21.39
C ARG A 260 -1.33 -16.60 20.40
N GLN A 261 -0.77 -15.39 20.35
CA GLN A 261 -1.03 -14.44 19.28
C GLN A 261 0.02 -14.62 18.16
N PRO A 262 -0.33 -15.15 16.97
CA PRO A 262 0.64 -15.43 15.91
C PRO A 262 0.71 -14.36 14.81
N PHE A 263 -0.14 -13.33 14.82
CA PHE A 263 -0.16 -12.34 13.73
C PHE A 263 0.74 -11.14 14.01
N VAL A 264 1.40 -10.67 12.95
CA VAL A 264 2.33 -9.55 12.98
C VAL A 264 2.08 -8.63 11.79
N LEU A 265 1.99 -7.32 12.03
CA LEU A 265 1.97 -6.32 10.97
C LEU A 265 3.30 -6.29 10.22
N SER A 266 3.27 -5.86 8.96
CA SER A 266 4.44 -5.80 8.09
C SER A 266 5.58 -4.93 8.62
N ASN A 267 5.28 -4.00 9.53
CA ASN A 267 6.24 -3.16 10.26
C ASN A 267 6.87 -3.83 11.50
N GLY A 268 6.68 -5.15 11.65
CA GLY A 268 7.26 -5.94 12.74
C GLY A 268 6.53 -5.81 14.07
N ASP A 269 5.28 -5.35 14.05
CA ASP A 269 4.44 -5.21 15.24
C ASP A 269 3.54 -6.43 15.49
N PRO A 270 3.80 -7.23 16.54
CA PRO A 270 2.95 -8.33 16.96
C PRO A 270 1.82 -7.90 17.93
N THR A 271 1.74 -6.62 18.33
CA THR A 271 0.76 -6.14 19.32
C THR A 271 -0.43 -5.44 18.67
N GLY A 272 -0.30 -4.96 17.43
CA GLY A 272 -1.30 -4.23 16.67
C GLY A 272 -1.25 -2.71 16.84
N TYR A 273 -0.53 -2.18 17.84
CA TYR A 273 -0.49 -0.74 18.10
C TYR A 273 0.18 0.06 16.98
N GLY A 274 1.03 -0.59 16.18
CA GLY A 274 1.68 -0.06 15.00
C GLY A 274 0.79 -0.02 13.76
N PHE A 275 -0.50 -0.37 13.85
CA PHE A 275 -1.41 -0.20 12.72
C PHE A 275 -1.62 1.28 12.42
N HIS A 276 -1.69 1.61 11.13
CA HIS A 276 -1.90 2.97 10.66
C HIS A 276 -2.60 2.94 9.30
N GLY A 277 -3.07 4.09 8.86
CA GLY A 277 -3.61 4.28 7.52
C GLY A 277 -3.13 5.59 6.92
N ASP A 278 -3.06 5.60 5.60
CA ASP A 278 -2.61 6.72 4.80
C ASP A 278 -3.68 7.06 3.75
N PHE A 279 -3.86 8.35 3.51
CA PHE A 279 -4.88 8.87 2.62
C PHE A 279 -4.34 10.00 1.74
N VAL A 280 -4.61 9.90 0.44
CA VAL A 280 -4.47 10.99 -0.52
C VAL A 280 -5.83 11.26 -1.13
N ASN A 281 -6.30 12.50 -1.02
CA ASN A 281 -7.58 12.91 -1.55
C ASN A 281 -7.60 12.84 -3.08
N GLY A 282 -8.59 12.14 -3.63
CA GLY A 282 -8.94 12.12 -5.05
C GLY A 282 -10.43 12.34 -5.28
N TRP A 283 -11.16 12.85 -4.28
CA TRP A 283 -12.57 13.18 -4.41
C TRP A 283 -12.78 14.43 -5.26
N ASP A 284 -13.84 14.41 -6.05
CA ASP A 284 -14.37 15.64 -6.63
C ASP A 284 -14.95 16.55 -5.54
N PHE A 285 -14.37 17.74 -5.43
CA PHE A 285 -14.70 18.72 -4.40
C PHE A 285 -16.19 19.10 -4.40
N ASP A 286 -16.79 19.32 -5.57
CA ASP A 286 -18.18 19.77 -5.67
C ASP A 286 -19.15 18.63 -5.37
N VAL A 287 -18.78 17.40 -5.73
CA VAL A 287 -19.55 16.21 -5.34
C VAL A 287 -19.59 16.07 -3.82
N VAL A 288 -18.43 16.11 -3.12
CA VAL A 288 -18.41 16.02 -1.65
C VAL A 288 -19.18 17.17 -1.02
N LYS A 289 -19.03 18.39 -1.53
CA LYS A 289 -19.80 19.56 -1.07
C LYS A 289 -21.31 19.31 -1.18
N ASN A 290 -21.77 18.73 -2.30
CA ASN A 290 -23.19 18.41 -2.48
C ASN A 290 -23.64 17.29 -1.54
N MET A 291 -22.83 16.24 -1.35
CA MET A 291 -23.13 15.16 -0.39
C MET A 291 -23.30 15.67 1.04
N LEU A 292 -22.50 16.64 1.46
CA LEU A 292 -22.60 17.23 2.80
C LEU A 292 -23.88 18.05 3.01
N ASN A 293 -24.48 18.55 1.95
CA ASN A 293 -25.67 19.40 2.00
C ASN A 293 -26.98 18.65 1.64
N ASP A 294 -26.88 17.43 1.10
CA ASP A 294 -28.03 16.66 0.62
C ASP A 294 -28.58 15.71 1.70
N LYS A 295 -29.87 15.84 2.00
CA LYS A 295 -30.55 15.03 3.02
C LYS A 295 -30.62 13.54 2.66
N THR A 296 -30.54 13.18 1.38
CA THR A 296 -30.53 11.77 0.95
C THR A 296 -29.26 11.05 1.40
N CYS A 297 -28.18 11.79 1.70
CA CYS A 297 -26.91 11.27 2.17
C CYS A 297 -26.82 11.12 3.69
N LEU A 298 -27.88 11.47 4.43
CA LEU A 298 -27.93 11.26 5.87
C LEU A 298 -27.79 9.77 6.21
N ALA A 299 -27.07 9.48 7.28
CA ALA A 299 -26.85 8.13 7.78
C ALA A 299 -28.17 7.31 7.90
N SER A 300 -29.25 7.94 8.37
CA SER A 300 -30.56 7.27 8.47
C SER A 300 -31.14 6.83 7.13
N ASN A 301 -30.80 7.52 6.04
CA ASN A 301 -31.32 7.24 4.70
C ASN A 301 -30.43 6.22 3.96
N THR A 302 -29.12 6.29 4.17
CA THR A 302 -28.13 5.39 3.56
C THR A 302 -27.87 4.12 4.37
N ASN A 303 -28.64 3.86 5.45
CA ASN A 303 -28.41 2.75 6.38
C ASN A 303 -26.98 2.78 6.93
N LEU A 304 -26.61 3.85 7.62
CA LEU A 304 -25.25 4.10 8.10
C LEU A 304 -24.20 4.03 6.97
N GLY A 305 -24.54 4.58 5.79
CA GLY A 305 -23.67 4.55 4.61
C GLY A 305 -23.57 3.22 3.88
N ASN A 306 -24.27 2.15 4.32
CA ASN A 306 -24.22 0.84 3.66
C ASN A 306 -24.85 0.83 2.26
N ASN A 307 -25.76 1.77 1.99
CA ASN A 307 -26.46 1.92 0.71
C ASN A 307 -26.08 3.26 0.06
N PRO A 308 -24.83 3.42 -0.43
CA PRO A 308 -24.35 4.68 -0.99
C PRO A 308 -25.16 5.13 -2.21
N GLU A 309 -25.81 4.22 -2.94
CA GLU A 309 -26.70 4.52 -4.07
C GLU A 309 -27.97 5.29 -3.69
N ARG A 310 -28.27 5.41 -2.39
CA ARG A 310 -29.37 6.25 -1.88
C ARG A 310 -28.98 7.71 -1.70
N CYS A 311 -27.69 8.05 -1.72
CA CYS A 311 -27.20 9.42 -1.68
C CYS A 311 -27.20 10.00 -3.11
N ALA A 312 -28.15 10.89 -3.39
CA ALA A 312 -28.43 11.38 -4.74
C ALA A 312 -27.20 11.96 -5.48
N PRO A 313 -26.32 12.76 -4.83
CA PRO A 313 -25.11 13.30 -5.48
C PRO A 313 -24.12 12.24 -6.00
N ILE A 314 -24.13 11.01 -5.45
CA ILE A 314 -23.25 9.93 -5.89
C ILE A 314 -23.96 8.76 -6.57
N GLN A 315 -25.28 8.77 -6.61
CA GLN A 315 -26.08 7.64 -7.07
C GLN A 315 -25.64 7.10 -8.44
N SER A 316 -25.35 7.97 -9.40
CA SER A 316 -24.92 7.60 -10.76
C SER A 316 -23.48 7.04 -10.83
N PHE A 317 -22.68 7.30 -9.80
CA PHE A 317 -21.27 6.91 -9.71
C PHE A 317 -21.05 5.60 -8.94
N VAL A 318 -22.03 5.15 -8.18
CA VAL A 318 -21.99 3.86 -7.46
C VAL A 318 -22.12 2.71 -8.46
N LYS A 319 -21.13 1.82 -8.50
CA LYS A 319 -21.17 0.58 -9.29
C LYS A 319 -21.41 -0.63 -8.39
N LYS A 320 -22.33 -1.51 -8.82
CA LYS A 320 -22.65 -2.76 -8.10
C LYS A 320 -21.51 -3.77 -8.13
N SER A 321 -20.75 -3.80 -9.22
CA SER A 321 -19.54 -4.61 -9.35
C SER A 321 -18.34 -3.68 -9.35
N ILE A 322 -17.41 -3.92 -8.43
CA ILE A 322 -16.12 -3.25 -8.42
C ILE A 322 -15.32 -3.73 -9.63
N ASP A 323 -14.60 -2.83 -10.29
CA ASP A 323 -13.78 -3.18 -11.46
C ASP A 323 -12.63 -4.11 -11.06
N SER A 324 -12.83 -5.40 -11.31
CA SER A 324 -11.83 -6.44 -11.03
C SER A 324 -10.57 -6.29 -11.87
N ASN A 325 -10.65 -5.57 -12.99
CA ASN A 325 -9.57 -5.40 -13.96
C ASN A 325 -8.83 -4.07 -13.76
N CYS A 326 -9.20 -3.27 -12.77
CA CYS A 326 -8.50 -2.03 -12.50
C CYS A 326 -7.09 -2.30 -11.97
N GLU A 327 -6.09 -1.83 -12.70
CA GLU A 327 -4.68 -2.01 -12.40
C GLU A 327 -3.95 -0.68 -12.54
N LEU A 328 -2.79 -0.58 -11.87
CA LEU A 328 -1.94 0.59 -11.94
C LEU A 328 -1.72 1.04 -13.39
N SER A 329 -1.92 2.33 -13.66
CA SER A 329 -1.72 2.89 -15.00
C SER A 329 -0.26 2.80 -15.45
N LYS A 330 0.66 2.77 -14.49
CA LYS A 330 2.07 2.45 -14.67
C LYS A 330 2.40 1.26 -13.79
N SER A 331 2.80 0.14 -14.40
CA SER A 331 3.21 -1.02 -13.64
C SER A 331 4.37 -0.66 -12.70
N ILE A 332 4.24 -1.05 -11.44
CA ILE A 332 5.27 -0.91 -10.44
C ILE A 332 5.61 -2.34 -10.03
N PRO A 333 6.81 -2.82 -10.34
CA PRO A 333 7.22 -4.15 -9.92
C PRO A 333 7.38 -4.28 -8.40
N LEU A 334 7.46 -5.53 -7.93
CA LEU A 334 7.92 -5.83 -6.58
C LEU A 334 9.44 -5.79 -6.50
N THR A 335 9.95 -5.24 -5.40
CA THR A 335 11.39 -5.13 -5.11
C THR A 335 11.99 -6.32 -4.37
N GLU A 336 11.16 -7.07 -3.64
CA GLU A 336 11.60 -8.16 -2.77
C GLU A 336 10.47 -9.16 -2.55
N ASN A 337 10.81 -10.35 -2.04
CA ASN A 337 9.82 -11.37 -1.72
C ASN A 337 8.95 -10.96 -0.52
N ILE A 338 7.68 -10.73 -0.78
CA ILE A 338 6.68 -10.35 0.23
C ILE A 338 5.77 -11.52 0.67
N GLY A 339 6.09 -12.76 0.29
CA GLY A 339 5.36 -13.95 0.74
C GLY A 339 3.99 -14.16 0.10
N MET A 340 3.78 -13.71 -1.14
CA MET A 340 2.51 -13.90 -1.88
C MET A 340 2.21 -15.36 -2.26
N VAL A 341 3.24 -16.21 -2.36
CA VAL A 341 3.12 -17.60 -2.85
C VAL A 341 3.55 -18.60 -1.78
N GLU A 342 4.63 -18.30 -1.07
CA GLU A 342 5.24 -19.20 -0.08
C GLU A 342 5.67 -18.43 1.16
N PRO A 343 5.83 -19.11 2.32
CA PRO A 343 6.32 -18.46 3.53
C PRO A 343 7.72 -17.86 3.34
N ILE A 344 7.96 -16.70 3.94
CA ILE A 344 9.25 -15.99 3.94
C ILE A 344 9.95 -16.14 5.29
N SER A 345 11.28 -16.14 5.29
CA SER A 345 12.08 -16.31 6.52
C SER A 345 12.19 -15.05 7.39
N ARG A 346 11.81 -13.89 6.84
CA ARG A 346 11.84 -12.58 7.51
C ARG A 346 10.77 -11.66 6.90
N LEU A 347 10.34 -10.66 7.65
CA LEU A 347 9.48 -9.62 7.10
C LEU A 347 10.26 -8.73 6.09
N PRO A 348 9.60 -8.26 5.02
CA PRO A 348 10.18 -7.34 4.05
C PRO A 348 10.61 -6.01 4.69
N GLY A 349 11.60 -5.32 4.13
CA GLY A 349 12.03 -3.99 4.61
C GLY A 349 12.80 -3.96 5.94
N CYS A 350 13.29 -5.11 6.41
CA CYS A 350 13.97 -5.25 7.70
C CYS A 350 13.07 -4.83 8.88
N ASN A 351 12.02 -5.62 9.11
CA ASN A 351 11.07 -5.40 10.19
C ASN A 351 11.17 -6.52 11.23
N PRO A 352 12.13 -6.44 12.18
CA PRO A 352 12.24 -7.41 13.26
C PRO A 352 11.01 -7.33 14.18
N ILE A 353 10.61 -8.49 14.72
CA ILE A 353 9.48 -8.57 15.64
C ILE A 353 9.85 -7.91 16.96
N THR A 354 9.09 -6.88 17.35
CA THR A 354 9.38 -6.06 18.53
C THR A 354 8.11 -5.83 19.36
N TYR A 355 8.18 -6.05 20.68
CA TYR A 355 7.00 -6.00 21.56
C TYR A 355 6.89 -4.72 22.40
N SER A 356 7.97 -3.94 22.54
CA SER A 356 8.03 -2.80 23.47
C SER A 356 8.48 -1.51 22.80
N ASN A 357 9.59 -1.55 22.08
CA ASN A 357 10.09 -0.44 21.27
C ASN A 357 10.36 -0.95 19.88
N ALA A 358 9.83 -0.27 18.86
CA ALA A 358 10.21 -0.57 17.50
C ALA A 358 11.70 -0.22 17.30
N ILE A 359 12.45 -1.14 16.70
CA ILE A 359 13.88 -0.97 16.44
C ILE A 359 14.03 -0.71 14.95
N LYS A 360 14.59 0.46 14.61
CA LYS A 360 15.12 0.69 13.27
C LYS A 360 16.32 -0.22 13.07
N CYS A 361 16.32 -1.02 12.02
CA CYS A 361 17.48 -1.85 11.70
C CYS A 361 18.75 -0.97 11.61
N THR A 362 19.76 -1.30 12.41
CA THR A 362 21.08 -0.66 12.38
C THR A 362 22.05 -1.50 11.54
N ASN A 363 22.98 -0.81 10.88
CA ASN A 363 24.01 -1.38 9.99
C ASN A 363 24.64 -2.66 10.57
N GLY A 364 24.34 -3.79 9.93
CA GLY A 364 24.70 -5.15 10.32
C GLY A 364 23.72 -6.17 9.71
N TYR A 365 22.45 -5.76 9.67
CA TYR A 365 21.40 -6.25 8.76
C TYR A 365 20.78 -5.02 8.11
N ASP A 366 21.49 -4.43 7.16
CA ASP A 366 21.06 -3.18 6.54
C ASP A 366 19.77 -3.44 5.72
N PRO A 367 18.66 -2.72 5.93
CA PRO A 367 17.53 -2.76 5.00
C PRO A 367 17.96 -2.40 3.56
N LYS A 368 19.09 -1.68 3.39
CA LYS A 368 19.79 -1.45 2.12
C LYS A 368 20.81 -2.54 1.74
N SER A 369 21.07 -3.56 2.56
CA SER A 369 21.73 -4.80 2.11
C SER A 369 20.79 -5.71 1.31
N MET A 370 19.51 -5.35 1.24
CA MET A 370 18.56 -5.77 0.19
C MET A 370 18.51 -4.74 -0.94
N ASP A 371 19.67 -4.13 -1.22
CA ASP A 371 19.99 -2.95 -2.03
C ASP A 371 19.13 -2.72 -3.29
N ASN A 372 17.91 -2.19 -3.13
CA ASN A 372 17.07 -1.83 -4.27
C ASN A 372 17.70 -0.75 -5.15
N THR A 373 18.69 -0.01 -4.64
CA THR A 373 19.29 1.14 -5.32
C THR A 373 20.07 0.73 -6.58
N ASN A 374 20.44 -0.56 -6.67
CA ASN A 374 21.06 -1.18 -7.83
C ASN A 374 20.21 -2.30 -8.45
N THR A 375 18.93 -2.39 -8.11
CA THR A 375 18.02 -3.38 -8.70
C THR A 375 17.16 -2.81 -9.79
N PHE A 376 16.79 -3.66 -10.74
CA PHE A 376 15.95 -3.32 -11.87
C PHE A 376 15.31 -4.57 -12.46
N HIS A 377 14.20 -4.37 -13.13
CA HIS A 377 13.60 -5.32 -14.04
C HIS A 377 14.14 -5.06 -15.43
N ILE A 378 14.31 -6.14 -16.20
CA ILE A 378 14.78 -6.05 -17.57
C ILE A 378 13.58 -6.36 -18.47
N GLN A 379 13.07 -5.37 -19.19
CA GLN A 379 11.93 -5.53 -20.10
C GLN A 379 12.41 -5.60 -21.54
N SER A 380 11.94 -6.58 -22.30
CA SER A 380 12.27 -6.74 -23.73
C SER A 380 11.49 -5.74 -24.59
N LYS A 381 12.17 -5.06 -25.52
CA LYS A 381 11.53 -4.12 -26.48
C LYS A 381 10.50 -4.81 -27.36
N ILE A 382 10.81 -5.99 -27.88
CA ILE A 382 9.97 -6.65 -28.90
C ILE A 382 8.72 -7.29 -28.33
N THR A 383 8.77 -7.75 -27.08
CA THR A 383 7.65 -8.47 -26.45
C THR A 383 6.91 -7.60 -25.45
N GLY A 384 7.56 -6.55 -24.92
CA GLY A 384 7.08 -5.83 -23.74
C GLY A 384 7.16 -6.64 -22.45
N LEU A 385 7.64 -7.89 -22.49
CA LEU A 385 7.65 -8.79 -21.34
C LEU A 385 8.96 -8.67 -20.54
N TYR A 386 8.87 -8.93 -19.24
CA TYR A 386 10.03 -8.89 -18.35
C TYR A 386 10.82 -10.19 -18.42
N LEU A 387 12.13 -10.09 -18.20
CA LEU A 387 12.98 -11.25 -18.01
C LEU A 387 12.69 -11.92 -16.68
N THR A 388 12.36 -13.21 -16.75
CA THR A 388 12.20 -14.14 -15.63
C THR A 388 13.08 -15.37 -15.87
N PHE A 389 13.12 -16.30 -14.93
CA PHE A 389 13.84 -17.56 -15.09
C PHE A 389 13.01 -18.75 -14.59
N ASN A 390 13.26 -19.91 -15.19
CA ASN A 390 12.72 -21.16 -14.69
C ASN A 390 13.63 -21.70 -13.57
N PRO A 391 13.13 -21.95 -12.35
CA PRO A 391 13.97 -22.38 -11.24
C PRO A 391 14.55 -23.79 -11.38
N ILE A 392 13.95 -24.63 -12.24
CA ILE A 392 14.37 -26.01 -12.50
C ILE A 392 15.39 -26.04 -13.63
N SER A 393 15.07 -25.44 -14.79
CA SER A 393 15.97 -25.46 -15.95
C SER A 393 17.04 -24.37 -15.93
N GLU A 394 16.88 -23.37 -15.06
CA GLU A 394 17.75 -22.19 -14.89
C GLU A 394 17.77 -21.26 -16.10
N ILE A 395 16.94 -21.51 -17.11
CA ILE A 395 16.87 -20.72 -18.35
C ILE A 395 16.13 -19.40 -18.09
N VAL A 396 16.65 -18.31 -18.66
CA VAL A 396 16.01 -17.00 -18.64
C VAL A 396 15.09 -16.84 -19.86
N TYR A 397 13.89 -16.32 -19.61
CA TYR A 397 12.85 -16.09 -20.61
C TYR A 397 12.35 -14.64 -20.54
N ALA A 398 11.97 -14.07 -21.68
CA ALA A 398 11.22 -12.82 -21.78
C ALA A 398 9.71 -13.13 -21.86
N ASN A 399 9.14 -13.67 -20.80
CA ASN A 399 7.73 -14.11 -20.80
C ASN A 399 6.92 -13.65 -19.56
N ALA A 400 7.52 -12.89 -18.64
CA ALA A 400 6.78 -12.39 -17.48
C ALA A 400 5.88 -11.20 -17.88
N PRO A 401 4.59 -11.22 -17.50
CA PRO A 401 3.60 -10.25 -17.96
C PRO A 401 3.90 -8.83 -17.49
N ILE A 402 3.46 -7.86 -18.31
CA ILE A 402 3.70 -6.42 -18.16
C ILE A 402 3.13 -5.86 -16.85
N GLN A 403 2.05 -6.44 -16.34
CA GLN A 403 1.22 -5.77 -15.33
C GLN A 403 1.77 -5.91 -13.91
N ASN A 404 2.39 -7.05 -13.56
CA ASN A 404 2.88 -7.31 -12.20
C ASN A 404 4.16 -8.18 -12.16
N PRO A 405 5.29 -7.71 -12.70
CA PRO A 405 6.60 -8.30 -12.41
C PRO A 405 6.79 -8.49 -10.90
N THR A 406 7.16 -9.70 -10.52
CA THR A 406 7.41 -10.09 -9.13
C THR A 406 8.88 -9.91 -8.79
N TYR A 407 9.21 -10.09 -7.52
CA TYR A 407 10.59 -10.09 -7.05
C TYR A 407 11.47 -11.17 -7.72
N ARG A 408 10.87 -12.21 -8.31
CA ARG A 408 11.60 -13.24 -9.06
C ARG A 408 12.22 -12.67 -10.33
N GLU A 409 11.64 -11.61 -10.88
CA GLU A 409 12.12 -10.86 -12.04
C GLU A 409 13.05 -9.69 -11.65
N THR A 410 13.43 -9.56 -10.38
CA THR A 410 14.29 -8.47 -9.91
C THR A 410 15.76 -8.86 -10.02
N TRP A 411 16.46 -8.12 -10.87
CA TRP A 411 17.88 -8.28 -11.13
C TRP A 411 18.65 -7.16 -10.43
N GLY A 412 19.91 -7.40 -10.10
CA GLY A 412 20.77 -6.42 -9.45
C GLY A 412 22.19 -6.50 -9.98
N LEU A 413 22.96 -5.45 -9.71
CA LEU A 413 24.38 -5.41 -10.07
C LEU A 413 25.22 -6.08 -9.02
N GLY A 414 26.05 -7.01 -9.46
CA GLY A 414 27.08 -7.64 -8.62
C GLY A 414 28.48 -7.37 -9.15
N TRP A 415 29.48 -7.49 -8.29
CA TRP A 415 30.87 -7.61 -8.71
C TRP A 415 31.19 -9.08 -9.00
N ALA A 416 31.99 -9.33 -10.04
CA ALA A 416 32.52 -10.67 -10.27
C ALA A 416 33.53 -11.02 -9.17
N ALA A 417 33.48 -12.24 -8.63
CA ALA A 417 34.31 -12.66 -7.48
C ALA A 417 35.81 -12.72 -7.80
N LYS A 418 36.18 -12.85 -9.08
CA LYS A 418 37.57 -13.09 -9.55
C LYS A 418 38.08 -12.06 -10.58
N ASP A 419 37.31 -11.02 -10.91
CA ASP A 419 37.64 -10.05 -11.97
C ASP A 419 37.03 -8.67 -11.67
N THR A 420 37.51 -7.60 -12.31
CA THR A 420 37.04 -6.22 -12.12
C THR A 420 35.74 -5.88 -12.88
N GLY A 421 34.96 -6.89 -13.29
CA GLY A 421 33.76 -6.75 -14.11
C GLY A 421 32.43 -6.71 -13.32
N ARG A 422 31.37 -6.23 -13.98
CA ARG A 422 29.99 -6.26 -13.46
C ARG A 422 29.25 -7.51 -13.91
N THR A 423 28.52 -8.12 -13.00
CA THR A 423 27.58 -9.22 -13.26
C THR A 423 26.14 -8.72 -13.08
N ILE A 424 25.21 -9.39 -13.74
CA ILE A 424 23.77 -9.23 -13.48
C ILE A 424 23.35 -10.42 -12.62
N ARG A 425 22.74 -10.17 -11.46
CA ARG A 425 22.44 -11.17 -10.45
C ARG A 425 20.96 -11.15 -10.09
N ASN A 426 20.34 -12.31 -9.94
CA ASN A 426 19.04 -12.42 -9.29
C ASN A 426 19.20 -12.08 -7.80
N THR A 427 18.44 -11.07 -7.36
CA THR A 427 18.62 -10.43 -6.05
C THR A 427 18.26 -11.36 -4.90
N GLU A 428 17.20 -12.15 -5.05
CA GLU A 428 16.72 -13.11 -4.06
C GLU A 428 17.60 -14.36 -4.00
N LEU A 429 17.88 -15.00 -5.14
CA LEU A 429 18.57 -16.29 -5.16
C LEU A 429 20.09 -16.18 -5.01
N ASN A 430 20.66 -14.97 -5.11
CA ASN A 430 22.10 -14.79 -5.20
C ASN A 430 22.76 -15.62 -6.33
N ARG A 431 22.19 -15.51 -7.53
CA ARG A 431 22.63 -16.27 -8.71
C ARG A 431 22.89 -15.36 -9.89
N HIS A 432 23.95 -15.60 -10.64
CA HIS A 432 24.40 -14.72 -11.72
C HIS A 432 23.88 -15.17 -13.08
N PHE A 433 23.58 -14.19 -13.94
CA PHE A 433 23.53 -14.41 -15.38
C PHE A 433 24.84 -15.05 -15.82
N THR A 434 24.75 -16.20 -16.47
CA THR A 434 25.84 -16.85 -17.16
C THR A 434 25.44 -17.03 -18.61
N MET A 435 26.40 -16.90 -19.51
CA MET A 435 26.13 -17.01 -20.93
C MET A 435 27.10 -17.97 -21.60
N GLN A 436 26.53 -19.05 -22.17
CA GLN A 436 27.21 -19.92 -23.12
C GLN A 436 26.54 -19.74 -24.49
N ASP A 437 25.37 -20.37 -24.68
CA ASP A 437 24.52 -20.18 -25.87
C ASP A 437 23.17 -19.55 -25.49
N ILE A 438 22.55 -20.08 -24.45
CA ILE A 438 21.31 -19.61 -23.83
C ILE A 438 21.64 -18.99 -22.47
N LEU A 439 20.99 -17.86 -22.15
CA LEU A 439 21.11 -17.19 -20.88
C LEU A 439 20.57 -18.08 -19.76
N ARG A 440 21.40 -18.31 -18.76
CA ARG A 440 21.02 -19.04 -17.56
C ARG A 440 21.34 -18.26 -16.30
N VAL A 441 20.76 -18.68 -15.19
CA VAL A 441 21.04 -18.18 -13.86
C VAL A 441 21.80 -19.28 -13.11
N ARG A 442 23.09 -19.13 -12.80
CA ARG A 442 23.93 -20.15 -12.10
C ARG A 442 24.35 -19.67 -10.70
N GLY A 443 24.91 -20.59 -9.90
CA GLY A 443 25.27 -20.40 -8.49
C GLY A 443 26.17 -19.19 -8.17
N PRO A 444 26.53 -19.00 -6.88
CA PRO A 444 27.08 -17.74 -6.37
C PRO A 444 28.53 -17.44 -6.80
N GLU A 445 29.23 -18.41 -7.40
CA GLU A 445 30.55 -18.18 -7.96
C GLU A 445 30.42 -17.56 -9.37
N SER A 446 31.01 -16.39 -9.54
CA SER A 446 31.11 -15.72 -10.84
C SER A 446 32.53 -15.84 -11.40
N ASP A 447 32.63 -16.18 -12.67
CA ASP A 447 33.85 -16.22 -13.48
C ASP A 447 33.71 -15.19 -14.63
N LYS A 448 34.62 -15.21 -15.60
CA LYS A 448 34.62 -14.27 -16.74
C LYS A 448 33.38 -14.40 -17.64
N TRP A 449 32.68 -15.54 -17.60
CA TRP A 449 31.47 -15.78 -18.40
C TRP A 449 30.28 -14.94 -17.95
N GLU A 450 30.30 -14.48 -16.70
CA GLU A 450 29.21 -13.79 -16.02
C GLU A 450 29.32 -12.25 -16.13
N ILE A 451 30.30 -11.73 -16.88
CA ILE A 451 30.56 -10.28 -16.99
C ILE A 451 29.80 -9.66 -18.18
N PHE A 452 29.02 -8.61 -17.90
CA PHE A 452 28.20 -7.91 -18.88
C PHE A 452 28.47 -6.40 -18.89
N THR A 453 28.29 -5.78 -20.06
CA THR A 453 28.27 -4.31 -20.24
C THR A 453 26.90 -3.86 -20.75
N LEU A 454 26.53 -2.63 -20.42
CA LEU A 454 25.29 -1.99 -20.88
C LEU A 454 25.61 -0.88 -21.88
N GLU A 455 25.08 -1.03 -23.09
CA GLU A 455 25.24 -0.06 -24.18
C GLU A 455 23.92 0.69 -24.41
N LYS A 456 23.82 1.93 -23.92
CA LYS A 456 22.65 2.80 -24.10
C LYS A 456 22.50 3.16 -25.57
N GLN A 457 21.30 2.97 -26.12
CA GLN A 457 21.02 3.32 -27.51
C GLN A 457 20.74 4.82 -27.66
N PRO A 458 21.26 5.47 -28.73
CA PRO A 458 21.08 6.91 -28.95
C PRO A 458 19.62 7.36 -28.88
N ASN A 459 19.36 8.48 -28.20
CA ASN A 459 18.04 9.12 -28.10
C ASN A 459 16.91 8.19 -27.61
N SER A 460 17.22 7.17 -26.80
CA SER A 460 16.23 6.24 -26.28
C SER A 460 16.50 5.80 -24.84
N ASN A 461 15.52 5.13 -24.25
CA ASN A 461 15.63 4.47 -22.93
C ASN A 461 15.99 2.98 -23.06
N TYR A 462 16.45 2.53 -24.23
CA TYR A 462 16.83 1.14 -24.48
C TYR A 462 18.33 0.92 -24.33
N TYR A 463 18.68 -0.28 -23.88
CA TYR A 463 20.04 -0.77 -23.68
C TYR A 463 20.22 -2.09 -24.42
N ALA A 464 21.38 -2.26 -25.04
CA ALA A 464 21.86 -3.57 -25.45
C ALA A 464 22.78 -4.12 -24.34
N ILE A 465 22.56 -5.38 -23.97
CA ILE A 465 23.32 -6.05 -22.90
C ILE A 465 24.34 -6.96 -23.57
N LYS A 466 25.63 -6.71 -23.37
CA LYS A 466 26.71 -7.41 -24.07
C LYS A 466 27.51 -8.26 -23.11
N ASN A 467 27.75 -9.52 -23.46
CA ASN A 467 28.67 -10.36 -22.71
C ASN A 467 30.12 -9.99 -23.07
N ARG A 468 30.95 -9.75 -22.06
CA ARG A 468 32.34 -9.29 -22.24
C ARG A 468 33.23 -10.33 -22.90
N ARG A 469 33.00 -11.62 -22.66
CA ARG A 469 33.90 -12.69 -23.11
C ARG A 469 33.84 -12.90 -24.62
N HIS A 470 32.65 -13.04 -25.17
CA HIS A 470 32.46 -13.33 -26.60
C HIS A 470 31.97 -12.10 -27.40
N GLY A 471 31.74 -10.97 -26.73
CA GLY A 471 31.37 -9.70 -27.37
C GLY A 471 30.00 -9.72 -28.06
N LYS A 472 29.14 -10.68 -27.71
CA LYS A 472 27.79 -10.82 -28.28
C LYS A 472 26.75 -10.19 -27.35
N TYR A 473 25.64 -9.77 -27.94
CA TYR A 473 24.51 -9.19 -27.24
C TYR A 473 23.49 -10.26 -26.85
N LEU A 474 22.81 -10.01 -25.73
CA LEU A 474 21.60 -10.72 -25.37
C LEU A 474 20.54 -10.49 -26.46
N LYS A 475 19.82 -11.54 -26.82
CA LYS A 475 18.76 -11.51 -27.83
C LYS A 475 17.58 -12.35 -27.38
N VAL A 476 16.38 -11.80 -27.45
CA VAL A 476 15.15 -12.58 -27.24
C VAL A 476 14.82 -13.37 -28.50
N GLU A 477 14.71 -14.68 -28.36
CA GLU A 477 14.37 -15.61 -29.43
C GLU A 477 12.85 -15.80 -29.57
N PRO A 478 12.35 -16.35 -30.69
CA PRO A 478 10.92 -16.53 -30.93
C PRO A 478 10.18 -17.39 -29.90
N ASP A 479 10.89 -18.29 -29.20
CA ASP A 479 10.36 -19.11 -28.10
C ASP A 479 10.45 -18.42 -26.73
N PHE A 480 10.72 -17.12 -26.72
CA PHE A 480 10.95 -16.26 -25.56
C PHE A 480 12.20 -16.58 -24.75
N THR A 481 13.04 -17.55 -25.15
CA THR A 481 14.34 -17.72 -24.50
C THR A 481 15.26 -16.54 -24.80
N VAL A 482 16.20 -16.26 -23.90
CA VAL A 482 17.23 -15.25 -24.14
C VAL A 482 18.53 -15.94 -24.54
N SER A 483 19.03 -15.67 -25.75
CA SER A 483 20.32 -16.18 -26.24
C SER A 483 21.42 -15.12 -26.14
N GLY A 484 22.68 -15.56 -26.24
CA GLY A 484 23.86 -14.69 -26.29
C GLY A 484 24.57 -14.71 -27.64
N THR A 485 23.84 -14.86 -28.74
CA THR A 485 24.42 -15.15 -30.06
C THR A 485 24.54 -13.92 -30.97
N ALA A 486 23.87 -12.81 -30.64
CA ALA A 486 23.76 -11.67 -31.54
C ALA A 486 25.08 -10.90 -31.66
N SER A 487 25.55 -10.72 -32.90
CA SER A 487 26.75 -9.92 -33.20
C SER A 487 26.44 -8.47 -33.55
N ILE A 488 25.18 -8.19 -33.89
CA ILE A 488 24.67 -6.88 -34.28
C ILE A 488 23.45 -6.60 -33.42
N ILE A 489 23.28 -5.34 -33.00
CA ILE A 489 22.14 -4.90 -32.23
C ILE A 489 20.94 -4.78 -33.18
N VAL A 490 19.91 -5.59 -32.92
CA VAL A 490 18.59 -5.51 -33.56
C VAL A 490 17.53 -5.31 -32.48
N ASP A 491 16.27 -5.08 -32.85
CA ASP A 491 15.22 -4.79 -31.87
C ASP A 491 15.06 -5.88 -30.79
N SER A 492 15.28 -7.15 -31.13
CA SER A 492 15.25 -8.26 -30.16
C SER A 492 16.44 -8.27 -29.19
N CYS A 493 17.45 -7.43 -29.40
CA CYS A 493 18.57 -7.22 -28.49
C CYS A 493 18.38 -6.03 -27.54
N LEU A 494 17.25 -5.33 -27.64
CA LEU A 494 17.01 -4.08 -26.90
C LEU A 494 16.12 -4.32 -25.69
N PHE A 495 16.56 -3.77 -24.55
CA PHE A 495 15.90 -3.90 -23.26
C PHE A 495 15.74 -2.55 -22.56
N GLN A 496 14.68 -2.38 -21.78
CA GLN A 496 14.55 -1.29 -20.81
C GLN A 496 14.92 -1.79 -19.42
N LEU A 497 15.65 -0.97 -18.67
CA LEU A 497 15.94 -1.21 -17.27
C LEU A 497 14.98 -0.37 -16.44
N ILE A 498 14.02 -1.05 -15.82
CA ILE A 498 12.92 -0.43 -15.08
C ILE A 498 13.21 -0.60 -13.60
N THR A 499 13.29 0.51 -12.88
CA THR A 499 13.50 0.46 -11.43
C THR A 499 12.28 -0.13 -10.76
N PRO A 500 12.46 -0.71 -9.57
CA PRO A 500 11.34 -1.37 -8.94
C PRO A 500 10.16 -0.46 -8.53
N ASN A 501 10.34 0.85 -8.60
CA ASN A 501 9.34 1.87 -8.28
C ASN A 501 8.62 2.41 -9.54
N GLY A 502 8.77 1.75 -10.70
CA GLY A 502 8.15 2.14 -11.98
C GLY A 502 8.87 3.28 -12.72
N GLY A 503 10.03 3.72 -12.21
CA GLY A 503 10.94 4.65 -12.90
C GLY A 503 11.85 3.95 -13.91
N PHE A 504 12.60 4.73 -14.69
CA PHE A 504 13.65 4.23 -15.58
C PHE A 504 15.01 4.65 -15.01
N VAL A 505 15.91 3.69 -14.77
CA VAL A 505 17.29 3.86 -14.26
C VAL A 505 17.40 4.76 -13.01
N PRO A 506 17.81 4.24 -11.83
CA PRO A 506 17.97 5.05 -10.63
C PRO A 506 18.92 6.24 -10.87
N GLU A 507 18.63 7.41 -10.30
CA GLU A 507 19.50 8.61 -10.33
C GLU A 507 20.94 8.33 -9.82
N GLY A 508 21.14 7.26 -9.05
CA GLY A 508 22.45 6.81 -8.54
C GLY A 508 23.11 5.66 -9.31
N LEU A 509 22.45 5.07 -10.31
CA LEU A 509 22.99 3.93 -11.05
C LEU A 509 23.99 4.47 -12.09
N LYS A 510 25.24 4.60 -11.66
CA LYS A 510 26.36 5.03 -12.51
C LYS A 510 26.59 4.01 -13.61
N LEU A 511 25.89 4.16 -14.73
CA LEU A 511 26.13 3.37 -15.96
C LEU A 511 27.58 3.47 -16.44
N SER A 512 28.32 4.51 -16.05
CA SER A 512 29.77 4.61 -16.23
C SER A 512 30.53 3.44 -15.59
N ASP A 513 30.05 2.91 -14.47
CA ASP A 513 30.69 1.84 -13.71
C ASP A 513 30.52 0.45 -14.35
N PHE A 514 29.60 0.32 -15.31
CA PHE A 514 29.50 -0.84 -16.19
C PHE A 514 30.59 -0.88 -17.28
N ASN A 515 31.09 0.29 -17.67
CA ASN A 515 31.98 0.45 -18.82
C ASN A 515 33.41 0.83 -18.40
N GLN A 516 33.74 0.82 -17.09
CA GLN A 516 35.10 1.04 -16.63
C GLN A 516 36.01 -0.11 -17.06
N ASN A 517 36.86 0.14 -18.06
CA ASN A 517 38.10 -0.59 -18.24
C ASN A 517 39.03 -0.19 -17.09
N LEU A 518 39.07 -0.98 -16.02
CA LEU A 518 40.18 -0.88 -15.07
C LEU A 518 41.44 -1.34 -15.80
N SER A 519 42.30 -0.39 -16.12
CA SER A 519 43.63 -0.60 -16.66
C SER A 519 44.37 -1.60 -15.77
N ILE A 520 44.74 -2.74 -16.35
CA ILE A 520 45.63 -3.69 -15.71
C ILE A 520 47.01 -3.01 -15.66
N ASN A 521 47.37 -2.44 -14.50
CA ASN A 521 48.79 -2.22 -14.21
C ASN A 521 49.40 -3.60 -13.91
N ILE A 522 50.03 -4.17 -14.94
CA ILE A 522 51.01 -5.24 -14.75
C ILE A 522 52.23 -4.58 -14.12
N GLY A 523 52.48 -4.89 -12.85
CA GLY A 523 53.71 -4.60 -12.13
C GLY A 523 54.15 -5.88 -11.43
#